data_AF-A0A1V8U3L8-F1
#
_entry.id   AF-A0A1V8U3L8-F1
#
_cell.length_a   1.000
_cell.length_b   1.000
_cell.length_c   1.000
_cell.angle_alpha   90.00
_cell.angle_beta   90.00
_cell.angle_gamma   90.00
#
_symmetry.space_group_name_H-M   'P 1'
#
loop_
_entity.id
_entity.type
_entity.pdbx_description
1 polymer ?
#
loop_
_entity_poly.entity_id
_entity_poly.type
_entity_poly.pdbx_seq_one_letter_code
_entity_poly.pdbx_strand_id
1 'polypeptide(L)'
;MEADWEANERGVSYCFGKKVIMEFLAKHDFDLVCRAHMVVEDGYEFFQERILVTVFSAPNYCGEFDNWGAVMSVSGELLCSFELLKPLDSSALKSHIKKGRSKRSAMMVNSPPASQFPQSY
;
A
#
# COMPACT_ATOMS: atom_id res chain seq x y z
N MET A 1 -9.75 -30.84 7.86
CA MET A 1 -8.57 -30.11 8.36
C MET A 1 -8.04 -29.35 7.17
N GLU A 2 -8.20 -28.02 7.12
CA GLU A 2 -7.40 -27.20 6.20
C GLU A 2 -5.93 -27.35 6.63
N ALA A 3 -5.03 -27.54 5.69
CA ALA A 3 -3.62 -27.70 6.01
C ALA A 3 -2.99 -26.34 6.33
N ASP A 4 -2.11 -26.31 7.34
CA ASP A 4 -1.45 -25.07 7.80
C ASP A 4 -0.55 -24.46 6.71
N TRP A 5 0.06 -25.33 5.90
CA TRP A 5 0.86 -24.99 4.71
C TRP A 5 0.41 -25.84 3.53
N GLU A 6 0.26 -25.20 2.37
CA GLU A 6 -0.12 -25.86 1.12
C GLU A 6 0.80 -25.42 -0.03
N ALA A 7 1.00 -26.27 -1.03
CA ALA A 7 1.76 -25.88 -2.22
C ALA A 7 1.03 -24.74 -2.94
N ASN A 8 1.76 -23.69 -3.32
CA ASN A 8 1.14 -22.56 -4.02
C ASN A 8 0.81 -22.94 -5.46
N GLU A 9 -0.46 -22.83 -5.85
CA GLU A 9 -0.94 -23.11 -7.21
C GLU A 9 -0.28 -22.20 -8.27
N ARG A 10 0.32 -21.08 -7.87
CA ARG A 10 1.16 -20.23 -8.74
C ARG A 10 2.53 -20.85 -9.08
N GLY A 11 2.83 -22.03 -8.54
CA GLY A 11 4.01 -22.84 -8.86
C GLY A 11 5.28 -22.47 -8.09
N VAL A 12 5.21 -21.52 -7.15
CA VAL A 12 6.38 -21.07 -6.36
C VAL A 12 6.01 -20.89 -4.90
N SER A 13 6.80 -21.50 -4.01
CA SER A 13 6.64 -21.45 -2.54
C SER A 13 5.29 -22.04 -2.06
N TYR A 14 4.80 -21.59 -0.91
CA TYR A 14 3.66 -22.16 -0.20
C TYR A 14 2.60 -21.10 0.13
N CYS A 15 1.34 -21.54 0.22
CA CYS A 15 0.26 -20.83 0.89
C CYS A 15 0.27 -21.18 2.39
N PHE A 16 -0.17 -20.25 3.24
CA PHE A 16 -0.22 -20.44 4.69
C PHE A 16 -1.53 -19.97 5.29
N GLY A 17 -2.07 -20.75 6.23
CA GLY A 17 -3.36 -20.49 6.88
C GLY A 17 -3.27 -19.61 8.13
N LYS A 18 -4.43 -19.37 8.76
CA LYS A 18 -4.58 -18.54 9.99
C LYS A 18 -3.60 -18.94 11.09
N LYS A 19 -3.48 -20.25 11.36
CA LYS A 19 -2.67 -20.76 12.46
C LYS A 19 -1.20 -20.41 12.31
N VAL A 20 -0.64 -20.54 11.10
CA VAL A 20 0.75 -20.15 10.80
C VAL A 20 0.98 -18.67 11.08
N ILE A 21 0.04 -17.80 10.69
CA ILE A 21 0.14 -16.36 10.93
C ILE A 21 0.13 -16.07 12.43
N MET A 22 -0.80 -16.68 13.18
CA MET A 22 -0.89 -16.51 14.62
C MET A 22 0.35 -16.99 15.36
N GLU A 23 0.89 -18.16 15.00
CA GLU A 23 2.13 -18.69 15.58
C GLU A 23 3.33 -17.79 15.28
N PHE A 24 3.41 -17.24 14.05
CA PHE A 24 4.45 -16.28 13.67
C PHE A 24 4.35 -15.00 14.49
N LEU A 25 3.16 -14.40 14.58
CA LEU A 25 2.91 -13.18 15.36
C LEU A 25 3.25 -13.38 16.83
N ALA A 26 2.77 -14.47 17.45
CA ALA A 26 3.02 -14.77 18.86
C ALA A 26 4.50 -15.06 19.15
N LYS A 27 5.20 -15.74 18.23
CA LYS A 27 6.63 -16.06 18.39
C LYS A 27 7.51 -14.81 18.36
N HIS A 28 7.12 -13.80 17.58
CA HIS A 28 7.92 -12.62 17.32
C HIS A 28 7.40 -11.36 18.02
N ASP A 29 6.34 -11.48 18.83
CA ASP A 29 5.70 -10.37 19.53
C ASP A 29 5.28 -9.25 18.57
N PHE A 30 4.59 -9.64 17.49
CA PHE A 30 4.04 -8.74 16.48
C PHE A 30 2.51 -8.77 16.48
N ASP A 31 1.90 -7.65 16.08
CA ASP A 31 0.44 -7.53 16.02
C ASP A 31 -0.14 -7.80 14.63
N LEU A 32 0.63 -7.53 13.56
CA LEU A 32 0.12 -7.50 12.19
C LEU A 32 1.17 -7.91 11.16
N VAL A 33 0.79 -8.76 10.20
CA VAL A 33 1.55 -8.99 8.97
C VAL A 33 1.06 -8.03 7.88
N CYS A 34 1.92 -7.15 7.38
CA CYS A 34 1.64 -6.33 6.20
C CYS A 34 2.39 -6.88 4.98
N ARG A 35 1.67 -7.12 3.86
CA ARG A 35 2.24 -7.68 2.62
C ARG A 35 1.58 -7.12 1.35
N ALA A 36 2.15 -7.42 0.19
CA ALA A 36 1.64 -6.97 -1.13
C ALA A 36 1.31 -8.15 -2.06
N HIS A 37 1.91 -8.29 -3.23
CA HIS A 37 1.92 -9.50 -4.09
C HIS A 37 0.58 -10.02 -4.68
N MET A 38 -0.60 -9.75 -4.10
CA MET A 38 -1.90 -10.12 -4.67
C MET A 38 -2.72 -8.85 -4.95
N VAL A 39 -3.31 -8.75 -6.14
CA VAL A 39 -4.28 -7.70 -6.46
C VAL A 39 -5.55 -7.92 -5.64
N VAL A 40 -6.08 -6.84 -5.07
CA VAL A 40 -7.31 -6.82 -4.26
C VAL A 40 -8.16 -5.61 -4.69
N GLU A 41 -9.48 -5.75 -4.67
CA GLU A 41 -10.43 -4.81 -5.29
C GLU A 41 -10.25 -3.36 -4.81
N ASP A 42 -10.19 -3.15 -3.50
CA ASP A 42 -10.09 -1.82 -2.88
C ASP A 42 -8.64 -1.34 -2.68
N GLY A 43 -7.66 -2.06 -3.23
CA GLY A 43 -6.24 -1.79 -3.02
C GLY A 43 -5.72 -2.20 -1.64
N TYR A 44 -6.58 -2.56 -0.69
CA TYR A 44 -6.18 -3.26 0.52
C TYR A 44 -7.24 -4.29 0.94
N GLU A 45 -6.81 -5.34 1.65
CA GLU A 45 -7.71 -6.35 2.19
C GLU A 45 -7.14 -6.93 3.48
N PHE A 46 -7.96 -6.97 4.54
CA PHE A 46 -7.62 -7.69 5.76
C PHE A 46 -8.01 -9.16 5.66
N PHE A 47 -7.14 -10.03 6.16
CA PHE A 47 -7.37 -11.45 6.29
C PHE A 47 -7.46 -11.83 7.78
N GLN A 48 -8.40 -12.75 8.09
CA GLN A 48 -8.57 -13.40 9.40
C GLN A 48 -8.50 -12.46 10.61
N GLU A 49 -9.63 -11.86 11.00
CA GLU A 49 -9.68 -10.98 12.19
C GLU A 49 -8.65 -9.84 12.17
N ARG A 50 -8.22 -9.43 10.98
CA ARG A 50 -7.25 -8.35 10.74
C ARG A 50 -5.82 -8.63 11.22
N ILE A 51 -5.42 -9.90 11.35
CA ILE A 51 -4.03 -10.28 11.71
C ILE A 51 -3.05 -10.19 10.53
N LEU A 52 -3.57 -10.09 9.31
CA LEU A 52 -2.79 -9.87 8.10
C LEU A 52 -3.50 -8.86 7.20
N VAL A 53 -2.74 -7.98 6.56
CA VAL A 53 -3.24 -7.06 5.54
C VAL A 53 -2.45 -7.22 4.24
N THR A 54 -3.18 -7.32 3.14
CA THR A 54 -2.64 -7.15 1.78
C THR A 54 -2.83 -5.69 1.37
N VAL A 55 -1.78 -5.04 0.88
CA VAL A 55 -1.81 -3.70 0.28
C VAL A 55 -1.28 -3.78 -1.15
N PHE A 56 -2.06 -3.26 -2.09
CA PHE A 56 -1.76 -3.24 -3.51
C PHE A 56 -1.91 -1.82 -4.04
N SER A 57 -0.86 -1.27 -4.66
CA SER A 57 -0.77 0.17 -4.94
C SER A 57 -0.81 0.53 -6.43
N ALA A 58 -1.10 -0.43 -7.32
CA ALA A 58 -1.25 -0.20 -8.75
C ALA A 58 -2.73 -0.26 -9.15
N PRO A 59 -3.43 0.89 -9.28
CA PRO A 59 -4.81 0.93 -9.73
C PRO A 59 -4.94 0.39 -11.16
N ASN A 60 -6.05 -0.29 -11.44
CA ASN A 60 -6.32 -0.97 -12.71
C ASN A 60 -5.15 -1.84 -13.17
N TYR A 61 -4.74 -2.79 -12.32
CA TYR A 61 -3.65 -3.70 -12.60
C TYR A 61 -3.85 -4.39 -13.96
N CYS A 62 -2.80 -4.46 -14.76
CA CYS A 62 -2.80 -4.94 -16.15
C CYS A 62 -3.81 -4.25 -17.10
N GLY A 63 -4.58 -3.25 -16.67
CA GLY A 63 -5.70 -2.71 -17.44
C GLY A 63 -6.95 -3.59 -17.45
N GLU A 64 -7.02 -4.60 -16.58
CA GLU A 64 -8.06 -5.65 -16.61
C GLU A 64 -8.86 -5.78 -15.31
N PHE A 65 -8.27 -5.42 -14.18
CA PHE A 65 -8.82 -5.75 -12.85
C PHE A 65 -9.67 -4.64 -12.23
N ASP A 66 -9.66 -3.42 -12.81
CA ASP A 66 -10.37 -2.22 -12.31
C ASP A 66 -10.19 -1.92 -10.81
N ASN A 67 -9.18 -2.54 -10.18
CA ASN A 67 -8.91 -2.41 -8.76
C ASN A 67 -8.42 -1.00 -8.43
N TRP A 68 -8.62 -0.60 -7.19
CA TRP A 68 -8.01 0.60 -6.64
C TRP A 68 -6.57 0.30 -6.20
N GLY A 69 -5.79 1.35 -6.04
CA GLY A 69 -4.54 1.30 -5.29
C GLY A 69 -4.77 1.75 -3.86
N ALA A 70 -3.99 1.25 -2.90
CA ALA A 70 -3.95 1.79 -1.55
C ALA A 70 -2.51 2.07 -1.08
N VAL A 71 -2.40 2.98 -0.13
CA VAL A 71 -1.22 3.23 0.70
C VAL A 71 -1.66 3.13 2.16
N MET A 72 -0.96 2.31 2.94
CA MET A 72 -1.17 2.21 4.38
C MET A 72 -0.22 3.18 5.10
N SER A 73 -0.80 4.13 5.81
CA SER A 73 -0.09 5.02 6.73
C SER A 73 -0.20 4.48 8.15
N VAL A 74 0.92 4.38 8.85
CA VAL A 74 1.01 3.93 10.25
C VAL A 74 1.39 5.14 11.10
N SER A 75 0.55 5.51 12.07
CA SER A 75 0.80 6.65 12.95
C SER A 75 1.85 6.32 14.03
N GLY A 76 2.28 7.34 14.79
CA GLY A 76 3.13 7.12 15.97
C GLY A 76 2.47 6.31 17.09
N GLU A 77 1.15 6.20 17.07
CA GLU A 77 0.35 5.34 17.97
C GLU A 77 0.05 3.96 17.33
N LEU A 78 0.71 3.64 16.22
CA LEU A 78 0.53 2.41 15.44
C LEU A 78 -0.88 2.23 14.86
N LEU A 79 -1.65 3.32 14.74
CA LEU A 79 -2.93 3.29 14.05
C LEU A 79 -2.71 3.22 12.54
N CYS A 80 -3.24 2.17 11.92
CA CYS A 80 -3.20 1.96 10.48
C CYS A 80 -4.40 2.65 9.80
N SER A 81 -4.13 3.56 8.86
CA SER A 81 -5.13 4.19 7.99
C SER A 81 -4.76 4.00 6.52
N PHE A 82 -5.76 3.99 5.64
CA PHE A 82 -5.55 3.72 4.20
C PHE A 82 -5.95 4.92 3.36
N GLU A 83 -5.03 5.37 2.51
CA GLU A 83 -5.29 6.32 1.44
C GLU A 83 -5.51 5.57 0.13
N LEU A 84 -6.61 5.86 -0.55
CA LEU A 84 -7.02 5.10 -1.73
C LEU A 84 -6.85 5.91 -3.02
N LEU A 85 -6.42 5.21 -4.08
CA LEU A 85 -6.14 5.71 -5.41
C LEU A 85 -7.10 5.03 -6.39
N LYS A 86 -8.07 5.80 -6.91
CA LYS A 86 -9.00 5.29 -7.91
C LYS A 86 -8.29 4.97 -9.23
N PRO A 87 -8.72 3.93 -9.95
CA PRO A 87 -8.27 3.71 -11.32
C PRO A 87 -8.69 4.91 -12.20
N LEU A 88 -7.75 5.38 -13.02
CA LEU A 88 -7.98 6.47 -13.97
C LEU A 88 -7.74 5.97 -15.38
N ASP A 89 -8.61 6.35 -16.31
CA ASP A 89 -8.33 6.16 -17.73
C ASP A 89 -7.15 7.03 -18.20
N SER A 90 -6.66 6.75 -19.40
CA SER A 90 -5.52 7.46 -19.99
C SER A 90 -5.72 8.98 -20.10
N SER A 91 -6.95 9.44 -20.33
CA SER A 91 -7.27 10.86 -20.47
C SER A 91 -7.27 11.56 -19.11
N ALA A 92 -7.90 10.94 -18.11
CA ALA A 92 -7.98 11.41 -16.74
C ALA A 92 -6.59 11.43 -16.09
N LEU A 93 -5.77 10.41 -16.32
CA LEU A 93 -4.39 10.34 -15.82
C LEU A 93 -3.52 11.47 -16.39
N LYS A 94 -3.57 11.71 -17.72
CA LYS A 94 -2.85 12.82 -18.37
C LYS A 94 -3.26 14.18 -17.81
N SER A 95 -4.57 14.38 -17.61
CA SER A 95 -5.12 15.60 -17.01
C SER A 95 -4.62 15.80 -15.57
N HIS A 96 -4.65 14.75 -14.76
CA HIS A 96 -4.19 14.77 -13.36
C HIS A 96 -2.70 15.15 -13.27
N ILE A 97 -1.86 14.55 -14.11
CA ILE A 97 -0.42 14.85 -14.18
C ILE A 97 -0.17 16.31 -14.59
N LYS A 98 -0.88 16.81 -15.62
CA LYS A 98 -0.75 18.20 -16.08
C LYS A 98 -1.10 19.19 -14.97
N LYS A 99 -2.18 18.95 -14.24
CA LYS A 99 -2.62 19.77 -13.10
C LYS A 99 -1.57 19.77 -11.99
N GLY A 100 -1.01 18.61 -11.64
CA GLY A 100 0.05 18.48 -10.66
C GLY A 100 1.32 19.26 -11.02
N ARG A 101 1.75 19.19 -12.29
CA ARG A 101 2.91 19.96 -12.79
C ARG A 101 2.69 21.48 -12.67
N SER A 102 1.52 21.97 -13.06
CA SER A 102 1.19 23.39 -12.96
C SER A 102 1.23 23.89 -11.51
N LYS A 103 0.66 23.12 -10.57
CA LYS A 103 0.65 23.47 -9.14
C LYS A 103 2.06 23.53 -8.54
N ARG A 104 2.93 22.56 -8.86
CA ARG A 104 4.34 22.58 -8.41
C ARG A 104 5.10 23.78 -8.98
N SER A 105 4.89 24.10 -10.25
CA SER A 105 5.48 25.27 -10.89
C SER A 105 5.06 26.57 -10.19
N ALA A 106 3.76 26.71 -9.88
CA ALA A 106 3.25 27.88 -9.16
C ALA A 106 3.81 28.00 -7.73
N MET A 107 4.02 26.88 -7.03
CA MET A 107 4.60 26.88 -5.68
C MET A 107 6.08 27.28 -5.69
N MET A 108 6.86 26.84 -6.68
CA MET A 108 8.27 27.23 -6.82
C MET A 108 8.44 28.72 -7.12
N VAL A 109 7.54 29.32 -7.89
CA VAL A 109 7.57 30.76 -8.20
C VAL A 109 7.23 31.61 -6.96
N ASN A 110 6.44 31.08 -6.03
CA ASN A 110 5.99 31.78 -4.82
C ASN A 110 6.73 31.35 -3.54
N SER A 111 7.83 30.59 -3.65
CA SER A 111 8.59 30.16 -2.49
C SER A 111 9.43 31.33 -1.95
N PRO A 112 9.40 31.62 -0.63
CA PRO A 112 10.30 32.61 -0.05
C PRO A 112 11.77 32.20 -0.30
N PRO A 113 12.69 33.16 -0.47
CA PRO A 113 14.09 32.85 -0.67
C PRO A 113 14.61 32.02 0.50
N ALA A 114 15.37 30.96 0.20
CA ALA A 114 15.98 30.13 1.22
C ALA A 114 16.88 30.99 2.13
N SER A 115 16.59 31.04 3.43
CA SER A 115 17.48 31.65 4.40
C SER A 115 18.72 30.76 4.54
N GLN A 116 19.77 31.12 3.81
CA GLN A 116 21.09 30.50 3.93
C GLN A 116 21.75 30.94 5.23
N PHE A 117 21.39 30.31 6.35
CA PHE A 117 22.26 30.32 7.53
C PHE A 117 22.75 28.91 7.76
N PRO A 118 24.05 28.62 7.58
CA PRO A 118 24.59 27.33 7.96
C PRO A 118 24.52 27.22 9.49
N GLN A 119 23.67 26.32 9.99
CA GLN A 119 23.77 25.85 11.36
C GLN A 119 24.84 24.77 11.41
N SER A 120 26.03 25.15 11.85
CA SER A 120 27.04 24.22 12.34
C SER A 120 26.65 23.81 13.77
N TYR A 121 26.49 22.51 14.00
CA TYR A 121 26.68 21.89 15.31
C TYR A 121 27.76 20.83 15.17
#